data_AF-A0A7X4KCR8-F1
#
_entry.id   AF-A0A7X4KCR8-F1
#
_cell.length_a   1.000
_cell.length_b   1.000
_cell.length_c   1.000
_cell.angle_alpha   90.00
_cell.angle_beta   90.00
_cell.angle_gamma   90.00
#
_symmetry.space_group_name_H-M   'P 1'
#
loop_
_entity.id
_entity.type
_entity.pdbx_description
1 polymer ?
#
loop_
_entity_poly.entity_id
_entity_poly.type
_entity_poly.pdbx_seq_one_letter_code
_entity_poly.pdbx_strand_id
1 'polypeptide(L)'
;MQYGGPDESDYMGYTAYRLFDVNILQNTAGILFDLSCGFDCSMFLYKSFDPAAPLQDFIAGDDNYVAPQTAGLGGPLRAGHYSLVVTGDSWRDSGYFSLSVVGLKPFTITAVPEPSTWLMLLGGLLAVGLAARRHGRRALVLALLAGAVQQASADVVTVSGDTTFGPTFHRPSNYGGEPNSLGQDVAYRAYNISVTAEAGEFSFLTVCGYNCGTFLYEGSFNPADSYRNILDGRALGGTDDMGESAISVYLRRGQQYVLVVTGYGDYDWGEYFTTIAGTGGISISAVPEPSTSLMLLGGLMAIGVAARRRNKGR
;
A
#
# COMPACT_ATOMS: atom_id res chain seq x y z
N MET A 1 14.86 29.59 -19.13
CA MET A 1 15.35 29.26 -17.77
C MET A 1 16.16 27.99 -17.89
N GLN A 2 17.45 28.05 -17.63
CA GLN A 2 18.25 26.85 -17.39
C GLN A 2 17.82 26.35 -16.01
N TYR A 3 17.21 25.16 -15.93
CA TYR A 3 17.18 24.42 -14.67
C TYR A 3 18.65 24.12 -14.36
N GLY A 4 19.24 24.86 -13.42
CA GLY A 4 20.47 24.41 -12.80
C GLY A 4 20.16 23.04 -12.22
N GLY A 5 20.84 22.00 -12.68
CA GLY A 5 20.74 20.69 -12.05
C GLY A 5 21.05 20.82 -10.56
N PRO A 6 20.54 19.91 -9.72
CA PRO A 6 20.91 19.88 -8.32
C PRO A 6 22.44 19.92 -8.21
N ASP A 7 22.93 20.79 -7.32
CA ASP A 7 24.36 20.89 -7.06
C ASP A 7 24.80 19.55 -6.49
N GLU A 8 25.83 18.92 -7.03
CA GLU A 8 26.32 17.59 -6.59
C GLU A 8 26.63 17.57 -5.08
N SER A 9 26.88 18.75 -4.51
CA SER A 9 27.04 18.96 -3.07
C SER A 9 25.78 18.68 -2.22
N ASP A 10 24.57 18.72 -2.79
CA ASP A 10 23.35 18.38 -2.06
C ASP A 10 23.26 16.88 -1.73
N TYR A 11 23.92 16.02 -2.51
CA TYR A 11 23.99 14.56 -2.28
C TYR A 11 25.17 14.13 -1.39
N MET A 12 26.09 15.05 -1.08
CA MET A 12 27.26 14.73 -0.25
C MET A 12 26.95 15.00 1.23
N GLY A 13 26.52 13.97 1.96
CA GLY A 13 26.28 14.07 3.40
C GLY A 13 25.85 12.75 4.03
N TYR A 14 25.84 12.70 5.37
CA TYR A 14 25.23 11.59 6.10
C TYR A 14 23.72 11.80 6.14
N THR A 15 22.96 10.87 5.57
CA THR A 15 21.51 10.87 5.66
C THR A 15 21.04 10.20 6.96
N ALA A 16 19.98 10.73 7.54
CA ALA A 16 19.31 10.06 8.65
C ALA A 16 18.46 8.91 8.10
N TYR A 17 18.51 7.76 8.75
CA TYR A 17 17.74 6.59 8.31
C TYR A 17 16.91 5.99 9.46
N ARG A 18 15.86 5.26 9.09
CA ARG A 18 15.15 4.32 9.95
C ARG A 18 15.40 2.91 9.46
N LEU A 19 15.66 2.02 10.42
CA LEU A 19 15.96 0.62 10.14
C LEU A 19 14.82 -0.27 10.67
N PHE A 20 14.40 -1.21 9.85
CA PHE A 20 13.43 -2.23 10.22
C PHE A 20 14.04 -3.62 10.02
N ASP A 21 13.83 -4.50 11.01
CA ASP A 21 14.09 -5.94 10.85
C ASP A 21 12.85 -6.57 10.24
N VAL A 22 13.06 -7.21 9.08
CA VAL A 22 12.03 -7.93 8.34
C VAL A 22 12.36 -9.41 8.41
N ASN A 23 11.52 -10.18 9.09
CA ASN A 23 11.67 -11.62 9.22
C ASN A 23 10.64 -12.35 8.36
N ILE A 24 11.12 -12.94 7.27
CA ILE A 24 10.33 -13.76 6.36
C ILE A 24 10.24 -15.18 6.93
N LEU A 25 9.05 -15.60 7.36
CA LEU A 25 8.88 -16.89 8.05
C LEU A 25 8.84 -18.07 7.07
N GLN A 26 8.48 -17.83 5.81
CA GLN A 26 8.41 -18.81 4.73
C GLN A 26 8.84 -18.18 3.42
N ASN A 27 9.49 -18.95 2.55
CA ASN A 27 9.81 -18.49 1.19
C ASN A 27 8.53 -17.94 0.52
N THR A 28 8.60 -16.69 0.07
CA THR A 28 7.49 -16.02 -0.58
C THR A 28 7.88 -15.70 -2.02
N ALA A 29 6.92 -15.88 -2.94
CA ALA A 29 7.09 -15.45 -4.33
C ALA A 29 6.95 -13.93 -4.48
N GLY A 30 6.31 -13.27 -3.49
CA GLY A 30 6.12 -11.84 -3.47
C GLY A 30 5.97 -11.33 -2.04
N ILE A 31 6.84 -10.40 -1.68
CA ILE A 31 6.61 -9.40 -0.63
C ILE A 31 6.82 -8.05 -1.28
N LEU A 32 6.10 -7.05 -0.78
CA LEU A 32 6.18 -5.68 -1.23
C LEU A 32 6.38 -4.77 -0.04
N PHE A 33 7.24 -3.79 -0.23
CA PHE A 33 7.44 -2.66 0.65
C PHE A 33 7.04 -1.41 -0.13
N ASP A 34 6.16 -0.62 0.45
CA ASP A 34 5.67 0.64 -0.10
C ASP A 34 5.95 1.74 0.90
N LEU A 35 6.61 2.80 0.47
CA LEU A 35 6.96 3.94 1.28
C LEU A 35 6.36 5.19 0.65
N SER A 36 5.60 5.92 1.45
CA SER A 36 5.14 7.27 1.13
C SER A 36 5.67 8.25 2.18
N CYS A 37 6.23 9.36 1.72
CA CYS A 37 6.93 10.33 2.55
C CYS A 37 6.37 11.73 2.39
N GLY A 38 6.54 12.59 3.39
CA GLY A 38 6.34 14.04 3.24
C GLY A 38 7.54 14.76 2.60
N PHE A 39 8.54 14.01 2.12
CA PHE A 39 9.85 14.46 1.65
C PHE A 39 10.33 13.51 0.54
N ASP A 40 11.41 13.87 -0.15
CA ASP A 40 12.04 13.00 -1.16
C ASP A 40 12.74 11.83 -0.48
N CYS A 41 12.33 10.59 -0.78
CA CYS A 41 12.76 9.45 0.01
C CYS A 41 13.07 8.20 -0.79
N SER A 42 13.94 7.38 -0.21
CA SER A 42 14.42 6.14 -0.80
C SER A 42 14.28 5.01 0.21
N MET A 43 14.14 3.79 -0.30
CA MET A 43 14.20 2.58 0.52
C MET A 43 15.22 1.59 -0.04
N PHE A 44 15.83 0.83 0.86
CA PHE A 44 16.85 -0.16 0.51
C PHE A 44 16.66 -1.42 1.34
N LEU A 45 16.81 -2.57 0.69
CA LEU A 45 16.72 -3.89 1.30
C LEU A 45 18.09 -4.56 1.31
N TYR A 46 18.47 -5.08 2.48
CA TYR A 46 19.74 -5.75 2.74
C TYR A 46 19.53 -7.11 3.36
N LYS A 47 20.51 -8.00 3.20
CA LYS A 47 20.58 -9.23 4.01
C LYS A 47 20.93 -8.91 5.47
N SER A 48 21.86 -7.96 5.67
CA SER A 48 22.21 -7.35 6.94
C SER A 48 22.75 -5.95 6.65
N PHE A 49 22.24 -4.91 7.30
CA PHE A 49 22.70 -3.54 7.05
C PHE A 49 23.83 -3.12 8.00
N ASP A 50 24.94 -2.65 7.44
CA ASP A 50 26.03 -1.98 8.17
C ASP A 50 26.21 -0.55 7.62
N PRO A 51 25.92 0.51 8.41
CA PRO A 51 26.07 1.88 7.94
C PRO A 51 27.53 2.27 7.64
N ALA A 52 28.53 1.53 8.15
CA ALA A 52 29.94 1.74 7.81
C ALA A 52 30.34 1.08 6.48
N ALA A 53 29.53 0.15 5.97
CA ALA A 53 29.76 -0.57 4.73
C ALA A 53 28.42 -0.77 3.97
N PRO A 54 27.73 0.32 3.57
CA PRO A 54 26.36 0.26 3.08
C PRO A 54 26.18 -0.47 1.74
N LEU A 55 27.26 -0.86 1.06
CA LEU A 55 27.19 -1.67 -0.16
C LEU A 55 27.31 -3.17 0.12
N GLN A 56 27.70 -3.55 1.35
CA GLN A 56 27.75 -4.94 1.75
C GLN A 56 26.33 -5.47 1.94
N ASP A 57 26.08 -6.69 1.46
CA ASP A 57 24.80 -7.40 1.63
C ASP A 57 23.57 -6.68 1.04
N PHE A 58 23.78 -5.72 0.14
CA PHE A 58 22.72 -5.05 -0.62
C PHE A 58 21.97 -6.04 -1.52
N ILE A 59 20.64 -5.96 -1.51
CA ILE A 59 19.76 -6.79 -2.34
C ILE A 59 19.10 -5.95 -3.42
N ALA A 60 18.39 -4.91 -3.00
CA ALA A 60 17.60 -4.04 -3.89
C ALA A 60 17.39 -2.68 -3.21
N GLY A 61 17.07 -1.68 -4.02
CA GLY A 61 16.73 -0.35 -3.55
C GLY A 61 15.95 0.38 -4.61
N ASP A 62 15.17 1.35 -4.17
CA ASP A 62 14.35 2.17 -5.03
C ASP A 62 14.25 3.58 -4.44
N ASP A 63 14.30 4.55 -5.34
CA ASP A 63 14.05 5.96 -5.13
C ASP A 63 13.08 6.40 -6.23
N ASN A 64 12.02 7.10 -5.88
CA ASN A 64 11.08 7.69 -6.84
C ASN A 64 10.22 6.68 -7.64
N TYR A 65 9.67 5.65 -7.00
CA TYR A 65 8.85 4.60 -7.63
C TYR A 65 7.77 5.15 -8.60
N VAL A 66 6.90 6.04 -8.09
CA VAL A 66 5.83 6.68 -8.88
C VAL A 66 5.97 8.21 -8.88
N ALA A 67 6.43 8.76 -7.75
CA ALA A 67 6.66 10.17 -7.51
C ALA A 67 7.86 10.35 -6.57
N PRO A 68 8.44 11.56 -6.45
CA PRO A 68 9.58 11.79 -5.57
C PRO A 68 9.35 11.44 -4.09
N GLN A 69 8.09 11.48 -3.67
CA GLN A 69 7.67 11.19 -2.31
C GLN A 69 7.34 9.72 -2.07
N THR A 70 7.68 8.84 -3.02
CA THR A 70 7.35 7.42 -2.96
C THR A 70 8.54 6.57 -3.33
N ALA A 71 8.72 5.46 -2.62
CA ALA A 71 9.65 4.41 -3.00
C ALA A 71 8.96 3.05 -2.82
N GLY A 72 9.30 2.09 -3.65
CA GLY A 72 8.65 0.78 -3.67
C GLY A 72 9.64 -0.28 -4.10
N LEU A 73 9.70 -1.37 -3.34
CA LEU A 73 10.45 -2.55 -3.76
C LEU A 73 9.66 -3.81 -3.45
N GLY A 74 9.74 -4.78 -4.35
CA GLY A 74 9.07 -6.04 -4.17
C GLY A 74 9.81 -7.19 -4.82
N GLY A 75 9.27 -8.39 -4.61
CA GLY A 75 9.76 -9.60 -5.26
C GLY A 75 9.90 -10.78 -4.31
N PRO A 76 10.50 -11.88 -4.81
CA PRO A 76 10.63 -13.10 -4.05
C PRO A 76 11.71 -12.98 -2.97
N LEU A 77 11.35 -13.30 -1.72
CA LEU A 77 12.31 -13.42 -0.61
C LEU A 77 12.30 -14.84 -0.04
N ARG A 78 13.49 -15.34 0.27
CA ARG A 78 13.65 -16.58 1.03
C ARG A 78 13.41 -16.33 2.52
N ALA A 79 13.04 -17.38 3.25
CA ALA A 79 12.91 -17.31 4.69
C ALA A 79 14.20 -16.82 5.36
N GLY A 80 14.05 -15.98 6.39
CA GLY A 80 15.14 -15.39 7.16
C GLY A 80 14.95 -13.90 7.42
N HIS A 81 15.96 -13.32 8.07
CA HIS A 81 15.99 -11.89 8.40
C HIS A 81 16.61 -11.07 7.27
N TYR A 82 16.12 -9.83 7.17
CA TYR A 82 16.53 -8.77 6.26
C TYR A 82 16.46 -7.43 6.98
N SER A 83 17.26 -6.48 6.52
CA SER A 83 17.26 -5.11 7.00
C SER A 83 16.63 -4.21 5.93
N LEU A 84 15.52 -3.56 6.26
CA LEU A 84 14.92 -2.54 5.41
C LEU A 84 15.30 -1.16 5.96
N VAL A 85 15.93 -0.36 5.11
CA VAL A 85 16.41 0.98 5.43
C VAL A 85 15.52 1.98 4.70
N VAL A 86 14.97 2.93 5.44
CA VAL A 86 14.22 4.07 4.93
C VAL A 86 15.04 5.33 5.19
N THR A 87 15.28 6.15 4.18
CA THR A 87 16.07 7.39 4.28
C THR A 87 15.49 8.48 3.39
N GLY A 88 15.85 9.73 3.65
CA GLY A 88 15.72 10.79 2.65
C GLY A 88 16.76 10.61 1.53
N ASP A 89 16.44 11.13 0.35
CA ASP A 89 17.33 11.12 -0.82
C ASP A 89 18.58 11.98 -0.60
N SER A 90 18.44 13.09 0.15
CA SER A 90 19.54 13.91 0.63
C SER A 90 19.60 14.01 2.16
N TRP A 91 20.71 14.54 2.69
CA TRP A 91 20.86 14.79 4.13
C TRP A 91 19.91 15.87 4.67
N ARG A 92 19.28 16.66 3.79
CA ARG A 92 18.29 17.67 4.14
C ARG A 92 16.88 17.09 4.22
N ASP A 93 16.64 15.97 3.55
CA ASP A 93 15.32 15.37 3.45
C ASP A 93 15.06 14.49 4.66
N SER A 94 14.10 14.93 5.47
CA SER A 94 13.65 14.19 6.63
C SER A 94 12.24 14.62 6.98
N GLY A 95 11.48 13.70 7.58
CA GLY A 95 10.11 13.99 7.98
C GLY A 95 9.34 12.74 8.33
N TYR A 96 8.02 12.87 8.26
CA TYR A 96 7.11 11.75 8.46
C TYR A 96 7.05 10.90 7.19
N PHE A 97 6.93 9.59 7.41
CA PHE A 97 6.70 8.61 6.35
C PHE A 97 5.71 7.55 6.82
N SER A 98 5.13 6.85 5.86
CA SER A 98 4.28 5.68 6.05
C SER A 98 4.90 4.52 5.27
N LEU A 99 5.20 3.43 5.98
CA LEU A 99 5.68 2.18 5.38
C LEU A 99 4.54 1.16 5.44
N SER A 100 4.10 0.68 4.28
CA SER A 100 3.23 -0.49 4.16
C SER A 100 4.05 -1.68 3.70
N VAL A 101 3.85 -2.83 4.34
CA VAL A 101 4.48 -4.08 3.94
C VAL A 101 3.41 -5.12 3.79
N VAL A 102 3.39 -5.80 2.65
CA VAL A 102 2.41 -6.83 2.35
C VAL A 102 3.10 -8.01 1.70
N GLY A 103 2.72 -9.22 2.08
CA GLY A 103 3.33 -10.43 1.57
C GLY A 103 2.33 -11.56 1.44
N LEU A 104 2.55 -12.43 0.46
CA LEU A 104 1.71 -13.61 0.19
C LEU A 104 1.88 -14.72 1.25
N LYS A 105 2.89 -14.60 2.12
CA LYS A 105 3.22 -15.55 3.19
C LYS A 105 3.46 -14.80 4.50
N PRO A 106 3.38 -15.47 5.65
CA PRO A 106 3.62 -14.84 6.95
C PRO A 106 5.03 -14.23 7.06
N PHE A 107 5.09 -13.02 7.60
CA PHE A 107 6.31 -12.31 7.94
C PHE A 107 6.08 -11.47 9.20
N THR A 108 7.15 -10.95 9.79
CA THR A 108 7.07 -9.92 10.83
C THR A 108 7.98 -8.75 10.48
N ILE A 109 7.56 -7.54 10.83
CA ILE A 109 8.39 -6.34 10.73
C ILE A 109 8.48 -5.68 12.09
N THR A 110 9.69 -5.31 12.50
CA THR A 110 9.91 -4.56 13.74
C THR A 110 10.86 -3.42 13.49
N ALA A 111 10.52 -2.23 13.99
CA ALA A 111 11.46 -1.11 13.98
C ALA A 111 12.65 -1.44 14.89
N VAL A 112 13.87 -1.33 14.35
CA VAL A 112 15.09 -1.48 15.14
C VAL A 112 15.28 -0.21 15.97
N PRO A 113 15.23 -0.28 17.31
CA PRO A 113 15.35 0.93 18.11
C PRO A 113 16.73 1.55 17.91
N GLU A 114 16.75 2.86 17.67
CA GLU A 114 17.99 3.60 17.53
C GLU A 114 18.81 3.56 18.82
N PRO A 115 20.15 3.69 18.74
CA PRO A 115 21.00 3.82 19.93
C PRO A 115 20.53 4.95 20.86
N SER A 116 20.03 6.05 20.30
CA SER A 116 19.44 7.17 21.03
C SER A 116 18.19 6.78 21.83
N THR A 117 17.35 5.90 21.31
CA THR A 117 16.15 5.37 22.00
C THR A 117 16.53 4.62 23.27
N TRP A 118 17.58 3.79 23.20
CA TRP A 118 18.10 3.10 24.39
C TRP A 118 18.70 4.07 25.40
N LEU A 119 19.44 5.08 24.94
CA LEU A 119 19.99 6.13 25.82
C LEU A 119 18.89 6.95 26.48
N MET A 120 17.81 7.28 25.76
CA MET A 120 16.65 7.99 26.28
C MET A 120 15.88 7.12 27.29
N LEU A 121 15.70 5.83 27.00
CA LEU A 121 15.07 4.89 27.93
C LEU A 121 15.90 4.75 29.22
N LEU A 122 17.21 4.54 29.10
CA LEU A 122 18.12 4.45 30.25
C LEU A 122 18.16 5.76 31.03
N GLY A 123 18.25 6.90 30.34
CA GLY A 123 18.22 8.22 30.94
C GLY A 123 16.91 8.49 31.67
N GLY A 124 15.78 8.10 31.07
CA GLY A 124 14.45 8.18 31.68
C GLY A 124 14.33 7.31 32.93
N LEU A 125 14.79 6.05 32.87
CA LEU A 125 14.80 5.15 34.02
C LEU A 125 15.70 5.66 35.15
N LEU A 126 16.88 6.22 34.83
CA LEU A 126 17.77 6.85 35.81
C LEU A 126 17.11 8.07 36.46
N ALA A 127 16.47 8.94 35.68
CA ALA A 127 15.74 10.09 36.19
C ALA A 127 14.60 9.68 37.13
N VAL A 128 13.82 8.65 36.75
CA VAL A 128 12.76 8.08 37.59
C VAL A 128 13.33 7.50 38.89
N GLY A 129 14.43 6.76 38.83
CA GLY A 129 15.09 6.20 40.01
C GLY A 129 15.59 7.27 40.99
N LEU A 130 16.16 8.37 40.48
CA LEU A 130 16.61 9.50 41.28
C LEU A 130 15.43 10.29 41.88
N ALA A 131 14.34 10.47 41.12
CA ALA A 131 13.14 11.15 41.60
C ALA A 131 12.41 10.33 42.69
N ALA A 132 12.29 9.02 42.50
CA ALA A 132 11.65 8.10 43.46
C ALA A 132 12.39 8.07 44.82
N ARG A 133 13.71 8.29 44.83
CA ARG A 133 14.50 8.42 46.06
C ARG A 133 14.24 9.72 46.82
N ARG A 134 13.89 10.82 46.12
CA ARG A 134 13.75 12.16 46.72
C ARG A 134 12.33 12.52 47.14
N HIS A 135 11.32 12.02 46.43
CA HIS A 135 9.92 12.38 46.68
C HIS A 135 9.06 11.12 46.76
N GLY A 136 8.71 10.70 47.98
CA GLY A 136 7.94 9.46 48.22
C GLY A 136 6.70 9.34 47.32
N ARG A 137 6.61 8.22 46.59
CA ARG A 137 5.50 7.63 45.78
C ARG A 137 4.64 8.51 44.84
N ARG A 138 4.58 9.84 44.98
CA ARG A 138 3.61 10.71 44.27
C ARG A 138 4.12 11.28 42.94
N ALA A 139 5.43 11.25 42.65
CA ALA A 139 6.01 11.82 41.44
C ALA A 139 6.00 10.88 40.20
N LEU A 140 5.69 9.59 40.38
CA LEU A 140 5.80 8.58 39.32
C LEU A 140 4.73 8.72 38.22
N VAL A 141 3.58 9.36 38.51
CA VAL A 141 2.41 9.37 37.63
C VAL A 141 2.51 10.43 36.52
N LEU A 142 3.21 11.55 36.73
CA LEU A 142 3.31 12.61 35.71
C LEU A 142 4.33 12.31 34.61
N ALA A 143 5.39 11.54 34.89
CA ALA A 143 6.42 11.22 33.90
C ALA A 143 5.93 10.23 32.81
N LEU A 144 4.90 9.41 33.09
CA LEU A 144 4.31 8.50 32.10
C LEU A 144 3.42 9.20 31.07
N LEU A 145 2.90 10.40 31.35
CA LEU A 145 1.93 11.08 30.48
C LEU A 145 2.56 11.96 29.39
N ALA A 146 3.84 12.32 29.51
CA ALA A 146 4.53 13.18 28.54
C ALA A 146 5.10 12.41 27.32
N GLY A 147 5.05 11.07 27.32
CA GLY A 147 5.55 10.22 26.23
C GLY A 147 4.57 9.96 25.09
N ALA A 148 3.33 10.46 25.17
CA ALA A 148 2.34 10.30 24.12
C ALA A 148 2.55 11.34 23.01
N VAL A 149 3.65 11.22 22.26
CA VAL A 149 3.82 11.96 21.01
C VAL A 149 2.75 11.47 20.05
N GLN A 150 1.88 12.38 19.59
CA GLN A 150 0.85 12.09 18.59
C GLN A 150 1.52 11.57 17.32
N GLN A 151 1.44 10.26 17.12
CA GLN A 151 1.80 9.62 15.87
C GLN A 151 0.74 10.06 14.86
N ALA A 152 1.11 10.99 13.97
CA ALA A 152 0.33 11.24 12.78
C ALA A 152 0.32 9.94 11.97
N SER A 153 -0.77 9.19 12.06
CA SER A 153 -0.95 7.97 11.28
C SER A 153 -1.49 8.39 9.93
N ALA A 154 -0.76 8.11 8.86
CA ALA A 154 -1.40 7.96 7.57
C ALA A 154 -2.42 6.80 7.67
N ASP A 155 -3.57 6.95 7.04
CA ASP A 155 -4.52 5.84 6.94
C ASP A 155 -4.06 4.93 5.80
N VAL A 156 -3.69 3.70 6.15
CA VAL A 156 -3.25 2.68 5.20
C VAL A 156 -4.31 1.60 5.17
N VAL A 157 -4.92 1.42 4.01
CA VAL A 157 -5.93 0.40 3.79
C VAL A 157 -5.36 -0.65 2.84
N THR A 158 -5.32 -1.90 3.30
CA THR A 158 -4.93 -3.02 2.45
C THR A 158 -6.17 -3.85 2.11
N VAL A 159 -6.33 -4.18 0.83
CA VAL A 159 -7.36 -5.10 0.34
C VAL A 159 -6.69 -6.26 -0.36
N SER A 160 -7.09 -7.48 -0.04
CA SER A 160 -6.71 -8.69 -0.78
C SER A 160 -7.88 -9.22 -1.59
N GLY A 161 -7.56 -9.93 -2.68
CA GLY A 161 -8.56 -10.55 -3.54
C GLY A 161 -7.97 -11.60 -4.46
N ASP A 162 -8.83 -12.22 -5.26
CA ASP A 162 -8.45 -13.18 -6.29
C ASP A 162 -9.33 -12.94 -7.53
N THR A 163 -8.73 -12.66 -8.68
CA THR A 163 -9.44 -12.43 -9.96
C THR A 163 -9.85 -13.74 -10.65
N THR A 164 -9.39 -14.91 -10.18
CA THR A 164 -9.72 -16.20 -10.77
C THR A 164 -11.25 -16.40 -10.85
N PHE A 165 -11.73 -16.79 -12.02
CA PHE A 165 -13.15 -16.96 -12.35
C PHE A 165 -14.01 -15.70 -12.14
N GLY A 166 -13.38 -14.51 -12.06
CA GLY A 166 -14.10 -13.26 -11.95
C GLY A 166 -14.85 -12.86 -13.23
N PRO A 167 -15.71 -11.85 -13.14
CA PRO A 167 -16.28 -11.23 -14.33
C PRO A 167 -15.16 -10.70 -15.23
N THR A 168 -15.43 -10.62 -16.53
CA THR A 168 -14.48 -10.15 -17.53
C THR A 168 -14.89 -8.81 -18.10
N PHE A 169 -13.92 -8.07 -18.63
CA PHE A 169 -14.15 -6.82 -19.35
C PHE A 169 -13.06 -6.57 -20.40
N HIS A 170 -13.31 -5.62 -21.31
CA HIS A 170 -12.27 -5.14 -22.21
C HIS A 170 -11.38 -4.14 -21.47
N ARG A 171 -10.17 -4.55 -21.09
CA ARG A 171 -9.24 -3.70 -20.36
C ARG A 171 -8.81 -2.50 -21.21
N PRO A 172 -8.95 -1.26 -20.71
CA PRO A 172 -8.42 -0.06 -21.34
C PRO A 172 -6.89 -0.15 -21.51
N SER A 173 -6.33 0.57 -22.47
CA SER A 173 -4.87 0.79 -22.48
C SER A 173 -4.46 1.73 -21.33
N ASN A 174 -3.15 1.87 -21.10
CA ASN A 174 -2.63 2.71 -20.02
C ASN A 174 -3.19 4.14 -20.13
N TYR A 175 -3.54 4.73 -18.99
CA TYR A 175 -4.18 6.04 -18.90
C TYR A 175 -5.55 6.14 -19.58
N GLY A 176 -6.23 5.01 -19.78
CA GLY A 176 -7.63 4.97 -20.22
C GLY A 176 -7.86 5.09 -21.73
N GLY A 177 -6.85 4.79 -22.55
CA GLY A 177 -7.05 4.69 -24.00
C GLY A 177 -7.86 3.45 -24.40
N GLU A 178 -8.17 3.33 -25.69
CA GLU A 178 -8.94 2.20 -26.23
C GLU A 178 -8.26 0.84 -25.90
N PRO A 179 -9.04 -0.22 -25.64
CA PRO A 179 -8.53 -1.57 -25.42
C PRO A 179 -7.68 -2.06 -26.60
N ASN A 180 -6.54 -2.66 -26.30
CA ASN A 180 -5.74 -3.37 -27.30
C ASN A 180 -6.22 -4.83 -27.44
N SER A 181 -5.63 -5.57 -28.38
CA SER A 181 -6.00 -6.97 -28.63
C SER A 181 -5.65 -7.94 -27.49
N LEU A 182 -4.76 -7.54 -26.57
CA LEU A 182 -4.37 -8.36 -25.41
C LEU A 182 -5.33 -8.17 -24.24
N GLY A 183 -5.91 -6.98 -24.09
CA GLY A 183 -6.85 -6.63 -23.03
C GLY A 183 -8.30 -7.06 -23.30
N GLN A 184 -8.53 -8.15 -24.01
CA GLN A 184 -9.89 -8.64 -24.28
C GLN A 184 -10.33 -9.59 -23.17
N ASP A 185 -11.58 -9.50 -22.70
CA ASP A 185 -12.18 -10.41 -21.72
C ASP A 185 -11.30 -10.75 -20.50
N VAL A 186 -10.63 -9.73 -19.95
CA VAL A 186 -9.72 -9.94 -18.82
C VAL A 186 -10.50 -10.02 -17.51
N ALA A 187 -10.17 -10.99 -16.66
CA ALA A 187 -10.80 -11.14 -15.36
C ALA A 187 -10.50 -9.94 -14.44
N TYR A 188 -11.49 -9.48 -13.68
CA TYR A 188 -11.32 -8.33 -12.79
C TYR A 188 -12.05 -8.46 -11.46
N ARG A 189 -11.67 -7.59 -10.53
CA ARG A 189 -12.37 -7.29 -9.28
C ARG A 189 -12.51 -5.79 -9.13
N ALA A 190 -13.62 -5.34 -8.56
CA ALA A 190 -13.91 -3.93 -8.38
C ALA A 190 -14.27 -3.61 -6.93
N TYR A 191 -13.82 -2.47 -6.45
CA TYR A 191 -14.06 -1.96 -5.10
C TYR A 191 -14.55 -0.53 -5.16
N ASN A 192 -15.61 -0.23 -4.42
CA ASN A 192 -16.04 1.14 -4.17
C ASN A 192 -15.11 1.76 -3.12
N ILE A 193 -14.62 2.95 -3.43
CA ILE A 193 -13.76 3.76 -2.58
C ILE A 193 -14.44 5.08 -2.29
N SER A 194 -14.37 5.51 -1.04
CA SER A 194 -14.78 6.86 -0.64
C SER A 194 -13.76 7.47 0.32
N VAL A 195 -13.46 8.74 0.07
CA VAL A 195 -12.58 9.55 0.93
C VAL A 195 -13.42 10.19 2.04
N THR A 196 -13.10 9.83 3.29
CA THR A 196 -13.96 10.09 4.45
C THR A 196 -13.57 11.32 5.26
N ALA A 197 -12.27 11.68 5.31
CA ALA A 197 -11.76 12.80 6.10
C ALA A 197 -11.39 14.03 5.25
N GLU A 198 -10.30 13.98 4.50
CA GLU A 198 -9.74 15.14 3.78
C GLU A 198 -9.40 14.80 2.32
N ALA A 199 -9.49 15.79 1.42
CA ALA A 199 -9.01 15.62 0.05
C ALA A 199 -7.49 15.63 0.03
N GLY A 200 -6.87 14.82 -0.82
CA GLY A 200 -5.43 14.67 -0.84
C GLY A 200 -4.94 13.78 -1.97
N GLU A 201 -3.64 13.66 -2.06
CA GLU A 201 -3.00 12.67 -2.92
C GLU A 201 -3.07 11.29 -2.27
N PHE A 202 -3.42 10.30 -3.08
CA PHE A 202 -3.49 8.90 -2.67
C PHE A 202 -2.67 8.06 -3.63
N SER A 203 -1.82 7.22 -3.03
CA SER A 203 -1.06 6.21 -3.74
C SER A 203 -1.78 4.87 -3.64
N PHE A 204 -1.87 4.20 -4.77
CA PHE A 204 -2.39 2.85 -4.90
C PHE A 204 -1.29 1.98 -5.43
N LEU A 205 -1.03 0.89 -4.73
CA LEU A 205 -0.05 -0.09 -5.14
C LEU A 205 -0.64 -1.48 -5.07
N THR A 206 -0.79 -2.10 -6.22
CA THR A 206 -1.34 -3.43 -6.40
C THR A 206 -0.23 -4.40 -6.75
N VAL A 207 -0.22 -5.55 -6.08
CA VAL A 207 0.70 -6.65 -6.35
C VAL A 207 -0.05 -7.94 -6.54
N CYS A 208 0.40 -8.73 -7.50
CA CYS A 208 -0.30 -9.86 -8.05
C CYS A 208 0.67 -11.02 -8.26
N GLY A 209 0.17 -12.26 -8.15
CA GLY A 209 0.93 -13.45 -8.57
C GLY A 209 1.00 -13.64 -10.10
N TYR A 210 0.58 -12.66 -10.88
CA TYR A 210 0.34 -12.68 -12.33
C TYR A 210 0.56 -11.27 -12.89
N ASN A 211 0.66 -11.11 -14.21
CA ASN A 211 0.79 -9.78 -14.80
C ASN A 211 -0.53 -9.01 -14.66
N CYS A 212 -0.55 -7.91 -13.90
CA CYS A 212 -1.79 -7.24 -13.53
C CYS A 212 -1.79 -5.74 -13.84
N GLY A 213 -2.97 -5.15 -13.73
CA GLY A 213 -3.21 -3.72 -13.89
C GLY A 213 -4.21 -3.20 -12.88
N THR A 214 -4.05 -1.92 -12.57
CA THR A 214 -4.87 -1.17 -11.62
C THR A 214 -5.43 0.06 -12.32
N PHE A 215 -6.74 0.23 -12.22
CA PHE A 215 -7.45 1.36 -12.80
C PHE A 215 -8.34 2.00 -11.73
N LEU A 216 -8.38 3.33 -11.70
CA LEU A 216 -9.28 4.08 -10.84
C LEU A 216 -10.27 4.88 -11.68
N TYR A 217 -11.56 4.70 -11.36
CA TYR A 217 -12.67 5.36 -12.01
C TYR A 217 -13.32 6.39 -11.09
N GLU A 218 -13.73 7.52 -11.64
CA GLU A 218 -14.58 8.49 -10.94
C GLU A 218 -16.05 8.06 -10.98
N GLY A 219 -16.69 7.99 -9.82
CA GLY A 219 -18.10 7.65 -9.68
C GLY A 219 -18.37 6.16 -9.87
N SER A 220 -18.53 5.71 -11.11
CA SER A 220 -18.99 4.35 -11.43
C SER A 220 -18.17 3.69 -12.53
N PHE A 221 -18.00 2.37 -12.41
CA PHE A 221 -17.38 1.51 -13.41
C PHE A 221 -18.45 0.71 -14.19
N ASN A 222 -18.34 0.72 -15.52
CA ASN A 222 -19.16 -0.11 -16.41
C ASN A 222 -18.24 -1.04 -17.23
N PRO A 223 -18.26 -2.36 -17.02
CA PRO A 223 -17.38 -3.29 -17.75
C PRO A 223 -17.66 -3.32 -19.27
N ALA A 224 -18.87 -2.97 -19.71
CA ALA A 224 -19.21 -2.89 -21.12
C ALA A 224 -18.73 -1.58 -21.80
N ASP A 225 -18.34 -0.57 -21.01
CA ASP A 225 -17.85 0.73 -21.48
C ASP A 225 -16.69 1.19 -20.60
N SER A 226 -15.70 0.30 -20.49
CA SER A 226 -14.63 0.33 -19.51
C SER A 226 -13.65 1.49 -19.67
N TYR A 227 -13.65 2.21 -20.78
CA TYR A 227 -12.74 3.32 -21.04
C TYR A 227 -13.33 4.68 -20.62
N ARG A 228 -14.54 4.70 -20.06
CA ARG A 228 -15.16 5.93 -19.53
C ARG A 228 -14.83 6.15 -18.06
N ASN A 229 -14.73 7.43 -17.68
CA ASN A 229 -14.55 7.90 -16.30
C ASN A 229 -13.26 7.43 -15.62
N ILE A 230 -12.24 7.03 -16.37
CA ILE A 230 -10.93 6.71 -15.80
C ILE A 230 -10.25 8.00 -15.36
N LEU A 231 -9.77 8.02 -14.11
CA LEU A 231 -8.91 9.08 -13.59
C LEU A 231 -7.45 8.78 -13.88
N ASP A 232 -7.05 7.54 -13.57
CA ASP A 232 -5.71 7.02 -13.85
C ASP A 232 -5.78 5.50 -13.99
N GLY A 233 -4.80 4.92 -14.66
CA GLY A 233 -4.70 3.48 -14.76
C GLY A 233 -3.41 3.04 -15.42
N ARG A 234 -2.79 2.02 -14.83
CA ARG A 234 -1.60 1.37 -15.38
C ARG A 234 -1.81 -0.13 -15.43
N ALA A 235 -1.41 -0.72 -16.54
CA ALA A 235 -1.29 -2.14 -16.74
C ALA A 235 0.06 -2.36 -17.41
N LEU A 236 1.06 -2.69 -16.60
CA LEU A 236 2.44 -2.80 -17.08
C LEU A 236 2.59 -4.11 -17.84
N GLY A 237 2.67 -4.01 -19.16
CA GLY A 237 2.94 -5.14 -20.04
C GLY A 237 4.41 -5.22 -20.40
N GLY A 238 5.10 -6.26 -19.95
CA GLY A 238 6.19 -6.83 -20.74
C GLY A 238 7.62 -6.37 -20.46
N THR A 239 7.97 -6.01 -19.24
CA THR A 239 9.35 -6.09 -18.76
C THR A 239 9.32 -6.80 -17.41
N ASP A 240 10.34 -7.61 -17.15
CA ASP A 240 10.72 -8.43 -15.99
C ASP A 240 10.11 -8.17 -14.57
N ASP A 241 9.37 -7.08 -14.37
CA ASP A 241 8.53 -6.72 -13.22
C ASP A 241 7.15 -7.38 -13.29
N MET A 242 7.12 -8.71 -13.22
CA MET A 242 5.87 -9.44 -13.14
C MET A 242 5.13 -9.12 -11.84
N GLY A 243 3.93 -8.55 -11.96
CA GLY A 243 2.92 -8.56 -10.91
C GLY A 243 2.87 -7.34 -10.01
N GLU A 244 3.25 -6.16 -10.50
CA GLU A 244 3.05 -4.90 -9.78
C GLU A 244 2.39 -3.84 -10.67
N SER A 245 1.54 -3.01 -10.06
CA SER A 245 0.86 -1.89 -10.73
C SER A 245 0.59 -0.78 -9.73
N ALA A 246 1.05 0.43 -10.05
CA ALA A 246 1.00 1.58 -9.16
C ALA A 246 0.39 2.80 -9.85
N ILE A 247 -0.44 3.55 -9.13
CA ILE A 247 -0.99 4.84 -9.56
C ILE A 247 -0.99 5.83 -8.38
N SER A 248 -0.82 7.12 -8.67
CA SER A 248 -0.98 8.20 -7.68
C SER A 248 -1.97 9.23 -8.21
N VAL A 249 -2.95 9.61 -7.40
CA VAL A 249 -4.05 10.46 -7.85
C VAL A 249 -4.60 11.31 -6.71
N TYR A 250 -4.95 12.56 -7.04
CA TYR A 250 -5.61 13.46 -6.10
C TYR A 250 -7.11 13.14 -6.00
N LEU A 251 -7.56 12.74 -4.82
CA LEU A 251 -8.95 12.39 -4.56
C LEU A 251 -9.63 13.46 -3.70
N ARG A 252 -10.84 13.82 -4.12
CA ARG A 252 -11.73 14.75 -3.40
C ARG A 252 -12.54 14.04 -2.32
N ARG A 253 -12.68 14.69 -1.16
CA ARG A 253 -13.55 14.25 -0.06
C ARG A 253 -15.00 14.11 -0.53
N GLY A 254 -15.67 13.05 -0.08
CA GLY A 254 -17.11 12.84 -0.33
C GLY A 254 -17.44 12.38 -1.76
N GLN A 255 -16.44 12.27 -2.63
CA GLN A 255 -16.58 11.68 -3.95
C GLN A 255 -16.43 10.16 -3.86
N GLN A 256 -17.18 9.44 -4.70
CA GLN A 256 -17.05 8.00 -4.86
C GLN A 256 -16.14 7.69 -6.04
N TYR A 257 -15.35 6.64 -5.88
CA TYR A 257 -14.46 6.11 -6.91
C TYR A 257 -14.63 4.60 -6.98
N VAL A 258 -14.24 4.00 -8.11
CA VAL A 258 -14.17 2.54 -8.24
C VAL A 258 -12.74 2.15 -8.59
N LEU A 259 -12.11 1.38 -7.72
CA LEU A 259 -10.83 0.73 -7.99
C LEU A 259 -11.10 -0.60 -8.68
N VAL A 260 -10.44 -0.82 -9.81
CA VAL A 260 -10.49 -2.07 -10.56
C VAL A 260 -9.09 -2.68 -10.61
N VAL A 261 -8.97 -3.92 -10.13
CA VAL A 261 -7.77 -4.75 -10.26
C VAL A 261 -8.05 -5.85 -11.27
N THR A 262 -7.16 -6.04 -12.22
CA THR A 262 -7.34 -6.96 -13.34
C THR A 262 -6.02 -7.53 -13.86
N GLY A 263 -6.05 -8.53 -14.72
CA GLY A 263 -4.90 -9.01 -15.49
C GLY A 263 -4.41 -8.03 -16.56
N TYR A 264 -3.24 -8.30 -17.12
CA TYR A 264 -2.76 -7.61 -18.31
C TYR A 264 -3.42 -8.16 -19.59
N GLY A 265 -3.49 -9.50 -19.71
CA GLY A 265 -4.23 -10.23 -20.74
C GLY A 265 -5.24 -11.23 -20.18
N ASP A 266 -6.00 -11.87 -21.08
CA ASP A 266 -7.09 -12.79 -20.72
C ASP A 266 -6.63 -14.02 -19.93
N TYR A 267 -5.37 -14.41 -20.05
CA TYR A 267 -4.71 -15.50 -19.31
C TYR A 267 -4.12 -15.10 -17.96
N ASP A 268 -4.17 -13.82 -17.60
CA ASP A 268 -3.58 -13.28 -16.38
C ASP A 268 -4.62 -13.12 -15.28
N TRP A 269 -4.64 -14.05 -14.33
CA TRP A 269 -5.53 -13.98 -13.17
C TRP A 269 -4.89 -14.66 -11.94
N GLY A 270 -5.41 -14.35 -10.76
CA GLY A 270 -4.98 -14.97 -9.51
C GLY A 270 -5.14 -14.08 -8.30
N GLU A 271 -4.47 -14.48 -7.22
CA GLU A 271 -4.40 -13.73 -5.97
C GLU A 271 -3.63 -12.41 -6.15
N TYR A 272 -4.12 -11.38 -5.46
CA TYR A 272 -3.50 -10.08 -5.40
C TYR A 272 -3.80 -9.39 -4.06
N PHE A 273 -3.09 -8.30 -3.83
CA PHE A 273 -3.43 -7.32 -2.82
C PHE A 273 -3.21 -5.91 -3.35
N THR A 274 -3.88 -4.93 -2.76
CA THR A 274 -3.70 -3.51 -3.05
C THR A 274 -3.59 -2.76 -1.75
N THR A 275 -2.51 -2.00 -1.61
CA THR A 275 -2.33 -1.00 -0.55
C THR A 275 -2.80 0.34 -1.08
N ILE A 276 -3.54 1.06 -0.26
CA ILE A 276 -3.96 2.42 -0.52
C ILE A 276 -3.48 3.27 0.66
N ALA A 277 -2.69 4.30 0.36
CA ALA A 277 -2.15 5.21 1.35
C ALA A 277 -2.47 6.66 0.97
N GLY A 278 -2.84 7.48 1.95
CA GLY A 278 -3.01 8.91 1.76
C GLY A 278 -3.47 9.64 3.02
N THR A 279 -3.56 10.96 2.95
CA THR A 279 -3.82 11.82 4.11
C THR A 279 -5.29 11.90 4.53
N GLY A 280 -6.20 11.27 3.79
CA GLY A 280 -7.62 11.60 3.83
C GLY A 280 -8.60 10.58 4.41
N GLY A 281 -8.16 9.48 5.01
CA GLY A 281 -9.04 8.44 5.58
C GLY A 281 -9.92 7.73 4.53
N ILE A 282 -9.76 6.44 4.30
CA ILE A 282 -10.45 5.73 3.21
C ILE A 282 -11.46 4.71 3.76
N SER A 283 -12.63 4.67 3.14
CA SER A 283 -13.54 3.53 3.26
C SER A 283 -13.60 2.76 1.94
N ILE A 284 -13.40 1.45 2.03
CA ILE A 284 -13.43 0.53 0.89
C ILE A 284 -14.49 -0.55 1.09
N SER A 285 -15.17 -0.92 0.02
CA SER A 285 -16.12 -2.04 0.01
C SER A 285 -16.11 -2.74 -1.34
N ALA A 286 -16.29 -4.06 -1.36
CA ALA A 286 -16.41 -4.81 -2.61
C ALA A 286 -17.66 -4.37 -3.38
N VAL A 287 -17.53 -4.16 -4.70
CA VAL A 287 -18.68 -3.95 -5.58
C VAL A 287 -19.38 -5.29 -5.77
N PRO A 288 -20.67 -5.45 -5.40
CA PRO A 288 -21.38 -6.70 -5.60
C PRO A 288 -21.38 -7.08 -7.08
N GLU A 289 -21.01 -8.33 -7.38
CA GLU A 289 -21.03 -8.80 -8.76
C GLU A 289 -22.47 -8.79 -9.31
N PRO A 290 -22.67 -8.50 -10.61
CA PRO A 290 -24.01 -8.53 -11.22
C PRO A 290 -24.73 -9.87 -11.01
N SER A 291 -23.98 -10.97 -11.06
CA SER A 291 -24.45 -12.33 -10.80
C SER A 291 -24.99 -12.51 -9.38
N THR A 292 -24.34 -11.90 -8.37
CA THR A 292 -24.77 -11.98 -6.96
C THR A 292 -26.08 -11.25 -6.76
N SER A 293 -26.25 -10.10 -7.41
CA SER A 293 -27.52 -9.36 -7.39
C SER A 293 -28.65 -10.14 -8.05
N LEU A 294 -28.38 -10.78 -9.20
CA LEU A 294 -29.35 -11.64 -9.88
C LEU A 294 -29.70 -12.89 -9.07
N MET A 295 -28.74 -13.52 -8.40
CA MET A 295 -28.99 -14.65 -7.51
C MET A 295 -29.80 -14.23 -6.29
N LEU A 296 -29.52 -13.07 -5.69
CA LEU A 296 -30.31 -12.53 -4.58
C LEU A 296 -31.75 -12.25 -5.02
N LEU A 297 -31.93 -11.56 -6.15
CA LEU A 297 -33.25 -11.30 -6.73
C LEU A 297 -33.98 -12.60 -7.05
N GLY A 298 -33.31 -13.57 -7.68
CA GLY A 298 -33.86 -14.89 -7.98
C GLY A 298 -34.25 -15.66 -6.72
N GLY A 299 -33.43 -15.61 -5.67
CA GLY A 299 -33.72 -16.19 -4.36
C GLY A 299 -34.94 -15.56 -3.70
N LEU A 300 -35.04 -14.23 -3.71
CA LEU A 300 -36.21 -13.51 -3.18
C LEU A 300 -37.48 -13.83 -3.98
N MET A 301 -37.39 -13.93 -5.31
CA MET A 301 -38.52 -14.36 -6.15
C MET A 301 -38.95 -15.80 -5.82
N ALA A 302 -38.01 -16.72 -5.67
CA ALA A 302 -38.30 -18.11 -5.30
C ALA A 302 -39.01 -18.20 -3.94
N ILE A 303 -38.54 -17.44 -2.94
CA ILE A 303 -39.18 -17.34 -1.61
C ILE A 303 -40.61 -16.79 -1.75
N GLY A 304 -40.80 -15.72 -2.53
CA GLY A 304 -42.13 -15.13 -2.78
C GLY A 304 -43.11 -16.11 -3.43
N VAL A 305 -42.66 -16.89 -4.42
CA VAL A 305 -43.48 -17.93 -5.08
C VAL A 305 -43.84 -19.05 -4.10
N ALA A 306 -42.89 -19.51 -3.29
CA ALA A 306 -43.13 -20.54 -2.27
C ALA A 306 -44.13 -20.08 -1.21
N ALA A 307 -43.99 -18.84 -0.72
CA ALA A 307 -44.93 -18.24 0.24
C ALA A 307 -46.35 -18.14 -0.33
N ARG A 308 -46.49 -17.74 -1.61
CA ARG A 308 -47.80 -17.65 -2.28
C ARG A 308 -48.49 -19.00 -2.43
N ARG A 309 -47.74 -20.09 -2.69
CA ARG A 309 -48.30 -21.45 -2.78
C ARG A 309 -48.83 -21.93 -1.43
N ARG A 310 -48.11 -21.63 -0.33
CA ARG A 310 -48.52 -22.03 1.02
C ARG A 310 -49.83 -21.38 1.48
N ASN A 311 -50.10 -20.14 1.05
CA ASN A 311 -51.35 -19.44 1.37
C ASN A 311 -52.56 -19.88 0.54
N LYS A 312 -52.38 -20.59 -0.59
CA LYS A 312 -53.50 -21.13 -1.38
C LYS A 312 -53.97 -22.53 -0.94
N GLY A 313 -53.22 -23.18 -0.06
CA GLY A 313 -53.53 -24.51 0.48
C GLY A 313 -54.13 -24.51 1.89
N ARG A 314 -54.47 -23.32 2.42
CA ARG A 314 -55.27 -23.12 3.63
C ARG A 314 -56.60 -22.50 3.22
#